data_AF-A0A3G9GTV8-F1
#
_entry.id   AF-A0A3G9GTV8-F1
#
_cell.length_a   1.000
_cell.length_b   1.000
_cell.length_c   1.000
_cell.angle_alpha   90.00
_cell.angle_beta   90.00
_cell.angle_gamma   90.00
#
_symmetry.space_group_name_H-M   'P 1'
#
loop_
_entity.id
_entity.type
_entity.pdbx_description
1 polymer ?
#
loop_
_entity_poly.entity_id
_entity_poly.type
_entity_poly.pdbx_seq_one_letter_code
_entity_poly.pdbx_strand_id
1 'polypeptide(L)'
;MNEKDRLKQEILEKVKEYYEVVFKPAQKRPFIEGESRINYAGRVFDATEMQYLVDSSLDFWLTYGEYSKVFEKKLADYLNIKWALLVNSGSSANLLAFFALTSPLLKDRQIKRGDEVITVAAGFPTTVAPIVQYGAVPVFVDMELEYFNIDVTQLEKAVSPKTKAVMIAHTLGNPFNIKAVKEFCDKYGLWLIEDNCDALGSTYEGKPTGTWGDIGTSSFYPPHHMTMGEGGAVYTDNPMLKKILLSMRDWGRDCWCESGVDNTCGARFSKQFGSLPKGYDHKYVYSHFGFNLKVSDMQAAVGVAQLEKLPLFIEKRKENFEILKKGLECLSDYLILPEATPNSDPSWFGFLMTVKDNTRFSRNDLAEYLEKNNIQTRNLFAGNILRHPLFNSLVEGKDYRVIGELQATDKIMNDSFWVGLYPGMGKEAIGYMIEKIKEFAKDK
;
A
#
# COMPACT_ATOMS: atom_id res chain seq x y z
N MET A 1 35.08 -25.22 -3.39
CA MET A 1 34.53 -24.00 -2.75
C MET A 1 35.70 -23.22 -2.15
N ASN A 2 35.81 -21.92 -2.40
CA ASN A 2 36.89 -21.11 -1.81
C ASN A 2 36.57 -20.80 -0.33
N GLU A 3 37.56 -20.29 0.42
CA GLU A 3 37.39 -20.01 1.85
C GLU A 3 36.29 -18.99 2.15
N LYS A 4 36.14 -17.97 1.29
CA LYS A 4 35.07 -16.97 1.40
C LYS A 4 33.69 -17.63 1.34
N ASP A 5 33.46 -18.48 0.33
CA ASP A 5 32.18 -19.16 0.12
C ASP A 5 31.88 -20.15 1.25
N ARG A 6 32.91 -20.83 1.78
CA ARG A 6 32.79 -21.71 2.95
C ARG A 6 32.34 -20.96 4.20
N LEU A 7 33.02 -19.87 4.55
CA LEU A 7 32.67 -19.05 5.72
C LEU A 7 31.27 -18.45 5.59
N LYS A 8 30.91 -17.98 4.39
CA LYS A 8 29.57 -17.47 4.10
C LYS A 8 28.51 -18.55 4.35
N GLN A 9 28.71 -19.76 3.83
CA GLN A 9 27.78 -20.87 4.05
C GLN A 9 27.66 -21.25 5.52
N GLU A 10 28.77 -21.30 6.27
CA GLU A 10 28.76 -21.58 7.72
C GLU A 10 27.96 -20.53 8.50
N ILE A 11 28.14 -19.24 8.20
CA ILE A 11 27.37 -18.15 8.83
C ILE A 11 25.88 -18.32 8.54
N LEU A 12 25.50 -18.57 7.29
CA LEU A 12 24.10 -18.72 6.90
C LEU A 12 23.45 -19.95 7.55
N GLU A 13 24.17 -21.05 7.75
CA GLU A 13 23.64 -22.21 8.49
C GLU A 13 23.45 -21.87 9.98
N LYS A 14 24.36 -21.11 10.59
CA LYS A 14 24.19 -20.62 11.98
C LYS A 14 23.02 -19.67 12.14
N VAL A 15 22.71 -18.84 11.14
CA VAL A 15 21.51 -18.00 11.13
C VAL A 15 20.24 -18.86 11.16
N LYS A 16 20.21 -19.96 10.39
CA LYS A 16 19.10 -20.90 10.38
C LYS A 16 18.96 -21.66 11.70
N GLU A 17 20.07 -22.15 12.28
CA GLU A 17 20.05 -22.74 13.63
C GLU A 17 19.49 -21.74 14.67
N TYR A 18 19.90 -20.48 14.61
CA TYR A 18 19.38 -19.45 15.50
C TYR A 18 17.87 -19.26 15.34
N TYR A 19 17.37 -19.21 14.10
CA TYR A 19 15.93 -19.13 13.84
C TYR A 19 15.16 -20.32 14.46
N GLU A 20 15.68 -21.53 14.28
CA GLU A 20 15.07 -22.77 14.80
C GLU A 20 14.99 -22.79 16.33
N VAL A 21 15.98 -22.22 17.03
CA VAL A 21 16.03 -22.18 18.50
C VAL A 21 15.26 -21.01 19.09
N VAL A 22 15.31 -19.84 18.46
CA VAL A 22 14.81 -18.59 19.06
C VAL A 22 13.41 -18.22 18.57
N PHE A 23 13.20 -18.25 17.26
CA PHE A 23 11.97 -17.71 16.66
C PHE A 23 10.91 -18.78 16.42
N LYS A 24 11.29 -19.93 15.87
CA LYS A 24 10.34 -20.99 15.53
C LYS A 24 9.52 -21.50 16.72
N PRO A 25 10.07 -21.69 17.94
CA PRO A 25 9.27 -22.11 19.10
C PRO A 25 8.29 -21.03 19.55
N ALA A 26 8.69 -19.75 19.47
CA ALA A 26 7.83 -18.63 19.82
C ALA A 26 6.65 -18.49 18.85
N GLN A 27 6.87 -18.69 17.55
CA GLN A 27 5.82 -18.66 16.53
C GLN A 27 4.87 -19.86 16.59
N LYS A 28 5.26 -20.94 17.27
CA LYS A 28 4.45 -22.18 17.45
C LYS A 28 3.78 -22.27 18.82
N ARG A 29 3.83 -21.22 19.64
CA ARG A 29 3.15 -21.25 20.95
C ARG A 29 1.65 -21.45 20.72
N PRO A 30 1.00 -22.37 21.45
CA PRO A 30 -0.44 -22.55 21.34
C PRO A 30 -1.14 -21.28 21.78
N PHE A 31 -2.29 -21.00 21.16
CA PHE A 31 -3.18 -19.96 21.62
C PHE A 31 -3.79 -20.37 22.96
N ILE A 32 -3.80 -19.43 23.92
CA ILE A 32 -4.41 -19.59 25.25
C ILE A 32 -5.47 -18.50 25.38
N GLU A 33 -6.72 -18.89 25.51
CA GLU A 33 -7.86 -17.98 25.65
C GLU A 33 -7.67 -17.04 26.85
N GLY A 34 -8.00 -15.75 26.67
CA GLY A 34 -7.85 -14.73 27.70
C GLY A 34 -6.42 -14.28 28.01
N GLU A 35 -5.38 -15.05 27.64
CA GLU A 35 -3.98 -14.71 27.87
C GLU A 35 -3.24 -14.29 26.60
N SER A 36 -3.48 -14.99 25.49
CA SER A 36 -2.79 -14.75 24.23
C SER A 36 -3.33 -13.51 23.52
N ARG A 37 -2.42 -12.61 23.13
CA ARG A 37 -2.79 -11.42 22.37
C ARG A 37 -3.04 -11.75 20.91
N ILE A 38 -4.21 -11.35 20.40
CA ILE A 38 -4.57 -11.41 18.98
C ILE A 38 -4.26 -10.04 18.37
N ASN A 39 -3.14 -9.95 17.66
CA ASN A 39 -2.75 -8.71 16.98
C ASN A 39 -3.56 -8.50 15.70
N TYR A 40 -3.81 -7.24 15.33
CA TYR A 40 -4.47 -6.92 14.06
C TYR A 40 -3.60 -7.29 12.85
N ALA A 41 -2.27 -7.29 13.03
CA ALA A 41 -1.33 -7.69 12.02
C ALA A 41 -0.03 -8.24 12.64
N GLY A 42 0.78 -8.90 11.84
CA GLY A 42 2.05 -9.46 12.27
C GLY A 42 2.93 -9.87 11.10
N ARG A 43 4.24 -9.89 11.35
CA ARG A 43 5.24 -10.39 10.40
C ARG A 43 5.29 -11.91 10.47
N VAL A 44 5.15 -12.57 9.33
CA VAL A 44 5.27 -14.03 9.17
C VAL A 44 6.54 -14.30 8.37
N PHE A 45 7.52 -14.95 8.97
CA PHE A 45 8.85 -15.15 8.39
C PHE A 45 9.46 -16.46 8.88
N ASP A 46 10.44 -16.99 8.14
CA ASP A 46 11.27 -18.11 8.56
C ASP A 46 12.77 -17.77 8.48
N ALA A 47 13.62 -18.80 8.49
CA ALA A 47 15.06 -18.61 8.40
C ALA A 47 15.49 -17.91 7.10
N THR A 48 14.73 -18.03 6.00
CA THR A 48 15.12 -17.52 4.68
C THR A 48 15.22 -15.99 4.68
N GLU A 49 14.29 -15.26 5.29
CA GLU A 49 14.40 -13.80 5.42
C GLU A 49 15.69 -13.39 6.16
N MET A 50 15.99 -14.10 7.25
CA MET A 50 17.18 -13.82 8.06
C MET A 50 18.47 -14.15 7.30
N GLN A 51 18.48 -15.27 6.58
CA GLN A 51 19.61 -15.69 5.76
C GLN A 51 19.86 -14.70 4.64
N TYR A 52 18.84 -14.25 3.90
CA TYR A 52 19.00 -13.27 2.82
C TYR A 52 19.44 -11.90 3.35
N LEU A 53 18.93 -11.49 4.52
CA LEU A 53 19.39 -10.27 5.17
C LEU A 53 20.88 -10.34 5.54
N VAL A 54 21.34 -11.45 6.12
CA VAL A 54 22.75 -11.65 6.45
C VAL A 54 23.60 -11.82 5.20
N ASP A 55 23.11 -12.49 4.18
CA ASP A 55 23.75 -12.64 2.88
C ASP A 55 24.08 -11.27 2.25
N SER A 56 23.09 -10.38 2.20
CA SER A 56 23.25 -9.00 1.76
C SER A 56 24.21 -8.20 2.66
N SER A 57 24.15 -8.43 3.97
CA SER A 57 25.07 -7.80 4.94
C SER A 57 26.52 -8.22 4.74
N LEU A 58 26.78 -9.49 4.41
CA LEU A 58 28.10 -10.03 4.13
C LEU A 58 28.67 -9.53 2.79
N ASP A 59 27.81 -9.24 1.81
CA ASP A 59 28.23 -8.60 0.56
C ASP A 59 28.66 -7.14 0.78
N PHE A 60 28.05 -6.48 1.76
CA PHE A 60 28.39 -5.12 2.20
C PHE A 60 28.31 -4.05 1.08
N TRP A 61 27.44 -4.27 0.08
CA TRP A 61 27.12 -3.29 -0.96
C TRP A 61 26.24 -2.13 -0.45
N LEU A 62 25.40 -2.41 0.57
CA LEU A 62 24.55 -1.50 1.34
C LEU A 62 23.41 -0.80 0.58
N THR A 63 23.70 -0.24 -0.58
CA THR A 63 22.74 0.52 -1.40
C THR A 63 21.97 -0.38 -2.36
N TYR A 64 21.07 0.17 -3.17
CA TYR A 64 20.39 -0.58 -4.25
C TYR A 64 21.37 -1.47 -5.03
N GLY A 65 21.13 -2.79 -5.02
CA GLY A 65 22.03 -3.82 -5.51
C GLY A 65 21.30 -5.01 -6.14
N GLU A 66 21.86 -6.21 -5.98
CA GLU A 66 21.37 -7.42 -6.65
C GLU A 66 20.00 -7.85 -6.13
N TYR A 67 19.79 -7.88 -4.81
CA TYR A 67 18.47 -8.24 -4.25
C TYR A 67 17.40 -7.25 -4.68
N SER A 68 17.74 -5.97 -4.83
CA SER A 68 16.83 -4.94 -5.33
C SER A 68 16.39 -5.24 -6.77
N LYS A 69 17.32 -5.64 -7.65
CA LYS A 69 17.01 -6.02 -9.04
C LYS A 69 16.16 -7.29 -9.10
N VAL A 70 16.53 -8.31 -8.31
CA VAL A 70 15.79 -9.57 -8.21
C VAL A 70 14.37 -9.31 -7.72
N PHE A 71 14.20 -8.48 -6.70
CA PHE A 71 12.89 -8.12 -6.18
C PHE A 71 12.04 -7.37 -7.21
N GLU A 72 12.58 -6.29 -7.80
CA GLU A 72 11.88 -5.50 -8.82
C GLU A 72 11.42 -6.38 -9.98
N LYS A 73 12.26 -7.31 -10.45
CA LYS A 73 11.90 -8.29 -11.49
C LYS A 73 10.79 -9.23 -11.03
N LYS A 74 10.94 -9.88 -9.87
CA LYS A 74 9.94 -10.85 -9.38
C LYS A 74 8.59 -10.19 -9.12
N LEU A 75 8.56 -8.97 -8.59
CA LEU A 75 7.32 -8.23 -8.36
C LEU A 75 6.66 -7.83 -9.69
N ALA A 76 7.44 -7.37 -10.66
CA ALA A 76 6.95 -7.06 -12.00
C ALA A 76 6.34 -8.30 -12.69
N ASP A 77 7.02 -9.45 -12.59
CA ASP A 77 6.52 -10.74 -13.09
C ASP A 77 5.23 -11.16 -12.38
N TYR A 78 5.17 -11.03 -11.04
CA TYR A 78 4.00 -11.39 -10.24
C TYR A 78 2.76 -10.55 -10.60
N LEU A 79 2.94 -9.25 -10.81
CA LEU A 79 1.87 -8.33 -11.20
C LEU A 79 1.58 -8.35 -12.70
N ASN A 80 2.40 -9.03 -13.51
CA ASN A 80 2.37 -8.98 -14.97
C ASN A 80 2.44 -7.54 -15.52
N ILE A 81 3.40 -6.76 -15.03
CA ILE A 81 3.68 -5.37 -15.42
C ILE A 81 5.14 -5.22 -15.87
N LYS A 82 5.46 -4.27 -16.75
CA LYS A 82 6.82 -4.13 -17.31
C LYS A 82 7.87 -3.64 -16.33
N TRP A 83 7.50 -2.72 -15.44
CA TRP A 83 8.46 -2.11 -14.52
C TRP A 83 7.86 -1.95 -13.13
N ALA A 84 8.55 -2.50 -12.14
CA ALA A 84 8.40 -2.17 -10.73
C ALA A 84 9.69 -1.52 -10.22
N LEU A 85 9.55 -0.46 -9.43
CA LEU A 85 10.64 0.35 -8.91
C LEU A 85 10.52 0.44 -7.39
N LEU A 86 11.54 -0.05 -6.68
CA LEU A 86 11.58 -0.03 -5.22
C LEU A 86 11.76 1.39 -4.68
N VAL A 87 11.05 1.65 -3.57
CA VAL A 87 11.15 2.87 -2.77
C VAL A 87 11.08 2.54 -1.28
N ASN A 88 11.47 3.49 -0.43
CA ASN A 88 11.66 3.26 1.01
C ASN A 88 10.37 3.13 1.85
N SER A 89 9.18 3.40 1.30
CA SER A 89 7.88 3.16 1.94
C SER A 89 6.75 3.19 0.92
N GLY A 90 5.56 2.68 1.27
CA GLY A 90 4.34 2.90 0.47
C GLY A 90 3.96 4.38 0.35
N SER A 91 4.20 5.17 1.40
CA SER A 91 3.96 6.62 1.37
C SER A 91 4.86 7.32 0.34
N SER A 92 6.13 6.90 0.25
CA SER A 92 7.05 7.37 -0.78
C SER A 92 6.67 6.89 -2.17
N ALA A 93 6.03 5.73 -2.30
CA ALA A 93 5.49 5.25 -3.57
C ALA A 93 4.35 6.15 -4.04
N ASN A 94 3.39 6.49 -3.17
CA ASN A 94 2.32 7.45 -3.46
C ASN A 94 2.86 8.83 -3.81
N LEU A 95 3.84 9.33 -3.05
CA LEU A 95 4.53 10.58 -3.34
C LEU A 95 5.14 10.57 -4.74
N LEU A 96 5.92 9.53 -5.06
CA LEU A 96 6.62 9.42 -6.33
C LEU A 96 5.66 9.23 -7.51
N ALA A 97 4.61 8.43 -7.34
CA ALA A 97 3.56 8.21 -8.34
C ALA A 97 2.87 9.53 -8.70
N PHE A 98 2.43 10.29 -7.70
CA PHE A 98 1.78 11.58 -7.92
C PHE A 98 2.74 12.60 -8.54
N PHE A 99 3.93 12.79 -7.97
CA PHE A 99 4.88 13.77 -8.47
C PHE A 99 5.36 13.47 -9.89
N ALA A 100 5.42 12.20 -10.31
CA ALA A 100 5.73 11.86 -11.69
C ALA A 100 4.75 12.48 -12.70
N LEU A 101 3.47 12.58 -12.34
CA LEU A 101 2.44 13.21 -13.17
C LEU A 101 2.59 14.74 -13.28
N THR A 102 3.48 15.33 -12.48
CA THR A 102 3.80 16.76 -12.53
C THR A 102 4.98 17.08 -13.45
N SER A 103 5.57 16.09 -14.11
CA SER A 103 6.72 16.29 -14.99
C SER A 103 6.32 17.06 -16.27
N PRO A 104 7.13 18.05 -16.69
CA PRO A 104 6.91 18.76 -17.95
C PRO A 104 7.05 17.85 -19.19
N LEU A 105 7.65 16.66 -19.04
CA LEU A 105 7.72 15.67 -20.13
C LEU A 105 6.34 15.16 -20.55
N LEU A 106 5.33 15.31 -19.70
CA LEU A 106 3.95 14.91 -19.95
C LEU A 106 3.14 15.97 -20.73
N LYS A 107 3.73 17.13 -21.03
CA LYS A 107 3.13 18.20 -21.85
C LYS A 107 1.73 18.58 -21.34
N ASP A 108 0.71 18.50 -22.18
CA ASP A 108 -0.66 18.93 -21.86
C ASP A 108 -1.34 18.05 -20.80
N ARG A 109 -0.85 16.83 -20.60
CA ARG A 109 -1.32 15.93 -19.53
C ARG A 109 -0.62 16.16 -18.19
N GLN A 110 0.38 17.05 -18.12
CA GLN A 110 1.04 17.40 -16.86
C GLN A 110 0.01 17.94 -15.84
N ILE A 111 0.09 17.47 -14.60
CA ILE A 111 -0.60 18.07 -13.45
C ILE A 111 0.16 19.32 -13.02
N LYS A 112 -0.57 20.44 -12.93
CA LYS A 112 -0.06 21.73 -12.47
C LYS A 112 -0.66 22.10 -11.12
N ARG A 113 -0.05 23.07 -10.44
CA ARG A 113 -0.60 23.62 -9.20
C ARG A 113 -1.99 24.19 -9.45
N GLY A 114 -2.93 23.89 -8.56
CA GLY A 114 -4.34 24.25 -8.68
C GLY A 114 -5.18 23.32 -9.55
N ASP A 115 -4.58 22.33 -10.24
CA ASP A 115 -5.35 21.26 -10.88
C ASP A 115 -5.98 20.34 -9.83
N GLU A 116 -7.05 19.66 -10.21
CA GLU A 116 -7.88 18.86 -9.32
C GLU A 116 -7.61 17.37 -9.45
N VAL A 117 -7.62 16.67 -8.31
CA VAL A 117 -7.44 15.22 -8.22
C VAL A 117 -8.57 14.62 -7.41
N ILE A 118 -9.37 13.75 -8.02
CA ILE A 118 -10.50 13.12 -7.35
C ILE A 118 -9.98 12.00 -6.43
N THR A 119 -10.47 11.99 -5.19
CA THR A 119 -10.11 11.01 -4.16
C THR A 119 -11.23 10.87 -3.13
N VAL A 120 -11.00 10.12 -2.05
CA VAL A 120 -11.94 9.90 -0.94
C VAL A 120 -11.34 10.37 0.39
N ALA A 121 -12.19 10.77 1.32
CA ALA A 121 -11.75 11.27 2.63
C ALA A 121 -11.51 10.15 3.66
N ALA A 122 -12.12 8.98 3.45
CA ALA A 122 -11.92 7.79 4.27
C ALA A 122 -10.80 6.93 3.69
N GLY A 123 -9.60 7.12 4.22
CA GLY A 123 -8.43 6.37 3.77
C GLY A 123 -7.20 6.70 4.60
N PHE A 124 -6.04 6.35 4.05
CA PHE A 124 -4.75 6.62 4.68
C PHE A 124 -4.22 8.02 4.27
N PRO A 125 -3.62 8.80 5.19
CA PRO A 125 -3.26 10.19 4.92
C PRO A 125 -2.29 10.37 3.75
N THR A 126 -1.37 9.41 3.53
CA THR A 126 -0.34 9.55 2.48
C THR A 126 -0.81 9.14 1.08
N THR A 127 -2.07 8.72 0.93
CA THR A 127 -2.75 8.68 -0.37
C THR A 127 -3.10 10.10 -0.85
N VAL A 128 -3.46 10.99 0.07
CA VAL A 128 -3.90 12.37 -0.25
C VAL A 128 -2.76 13.39 -0.11
N ALA A 129 -1.84 13.18 0.83
CA ALA A 129 -0.79 14.14 1.14
C ALA A 129 0.03 14.62 -0.09
N PRO A 130 0.42 13.76 -1.06
CA PRO A 130 1.19 14.21 -2.23
C PRO A 130 0.46 15.28 -3.06
N ILE A 131 -0.87 15.19 -3.16
CA ILE A 131 -1.72 16.13 -3.89
C ILE A 131 -1.59 17.52 -3.27
N VAL A 132 -1.80 17.60 -1.95
CA VAL A 132 -1.73 18.85 -1.18
C VAL A 132 -0.30 19.40 -1.15
N GLN A 133 0.72 18.55 -0.95
CA GLN A 133 2.13 18.95 -0.89
C GLN A 133 2.63 19.63 -2.17
N TYR A 134 2.16 19.17 -3.33
CA TYR A 134 2.49 19.82 -4.60
C TYR A 134 1.75 21.14 -4.79
N GLY A 135 0.56 21.28 -4.18
CA GLY A 135 -0.38 22.39 -4.38
C GLY A 135 -1.44 22.10 -5.45
N ALA A 136 -1.75 20.83 -5.69
CA ALA A 136 -2.98 20.43 -6.38
C ALA A 136 -4.15 20.37 -5.37
N VAL A 137 -5.38 20.33 -5.87
CA VAL A 137 -6.61 20.41 -5.07
C VAL A 137 -7.25 19.02 -5.02
N PRO A 138 -7.22 18.31 -3.87
CA PRO A 138 -8.00 17.08 -3.73
C PRO A 138 -9.49 17.39 -3.76
N VAL A 139 -10.23 16.61 -4.54
CA VAL A 139 -11.69 16.67 -4.68
C VAL A 139 -12.27 15.40 -4.08
N PHE A 140 -12.89 15.53 -2.92
CA PHE A 140 -13.42 14.41 -2.15
C PHE A 140 -14.84 14.06 -2.60
N VAL A 141 -15.04 12.81 -2.96
CA VAL A 141 -16.36 12.18 -3.07
C VAL A 141 -16.57 11.21 -1.91
N ASP A 142 -17.81 10.83 -1.64
CA ASP A 142 -18.12 9.92 -0.55
C ASP A 142 -17.75 8.45 -0.85
N MET A 143 -17.89 7.61 0.18
CA MET A 143 -17.71 6.17 0.13
C MET A 143 -19.05 5.43 0.04
N GLU A 144 -19.01 4.15 -0.29
CA GLU A 144 -20.10 3.21 -0.11
C GLU A 144 -19.86 2.38 1.16
N LEU A 145 -20.92 2.04 1.90
CA LEU A 145 -20.82 1.25 3.14
C LEU A 145 -20.88 -0.27 2.91
N GLU A 146 -21.20 -0.72 1.70
CA GLU A 146 -21.26 -2.15 1.37
C GLU A 146 -19.85 -2.71 1.12
N TYR A 147 -19.09 -2.03 0.26
CA TYR A 147 -17.74 -2.46 -0.14
C TYR A 147 -16.63 -1.62 0.50
N PHE A 148 -16.98 -0.54 1.23
CA PHE A 148 -16.05 0.38 1.86
C PHE A 148 -15.02 0.96 0.89
N ASN A 149 -15.49 1.37 -0.28
CA ASN A 149 -14.71 2.00 -1.34
C ASN A 149 -15.46 3.23 -1.88
N ILE A 150 -14.84 3.96 -2.81
CA ILE A 150 -15.41 5.15 -3.46
C ILE A 150 -16.83 4.90 -4.02
N ASP A 151 -17.75 5.85 -3.79
CA ASP A 151 -19.05 5.92 -4.47
C ASP A 151 -18.87 6.43 -5.90
N VAL A 152 -18.90 5.51 -6.85
CA VAL A 152 -18.65 5.82 -8.26
C VAL A 152 -19.76 6.68 -8.89
N THR A 153 -20.95 6.76 -8.27
CA THR A 153 -22.07 7.56 -8.77
C THR A 153 -21.82 9.07 -8.64
N GLN A 154 -20.83 9.46 -7.84
CA GLN A 154 -20.46 10.86 -7.62
C GLN A 154 -19.38 11.37 -8.56
N LEU A 155 -18.69 10.48 -9.29
CA LEU A 155 -17.54 10.85 -10.13
C LEU A 155 -17.88 11.93 -11.17
N GLU A 156 -19.01 11.81 -11.86
CA GLU A 156 -19.47 12.78 -12.86
C GLU A 156 -19.69 14.18 -12.28
N LYS A 157 -20.10 14.28 -11.01
CA LYS A 157 -20.30 15.56 -10.31
C LYS A 157 -18.97 16.15 -9.84
N ALA A 158 -17.92 15.33 -9.71
CA ALA A 158 -16.62 15.76 -9.24
C ALA A 158 -15.77 16.42 -10.32
N VAL A 159 -16.02 16.10 -11.60
CA VAL A 159 -15.27 16.65 -12.74
C VAL A 159 -15.44 18.16 -12.87
N SER A 160 -14.33 18.82 -13.17
CA SER A 160 -14.26 20.20 -13.63
C SER A 160 -13.22 20.33 -14.76
N PRO A 161 -13.11 21.50 -15.42
CA PRO A 161 -12.03 21.75 -16.38
C PRO A 161 -10.61 21.65 -15.79
N LYS A 162 -10.48 21.64 -14.45
CA LYS A 162 -9.21 21.49 -13.74
C LYS A 162 -8.88 20.03 -13.38
N THR A 163 -9.84 19.11 -13.50
CA THR A 163 -9.61 17.71 -13.12
C THR A 163 -8.57 17.07 -14.03
N LYS A 164 -7.55 16.46 -13.42
CA LYS A 164 -6.46 15.80 -14.13
C LYS A 164 -6.25 14.35 -13.77
N ALA A 165 -6.68 13.92 -12.59
CA ALA A 165 -6.42 12.57 -12.12
C ALA A 165 -7.48 12.07 -11.14
N VAL A 166 -7.54 10.75 -11.00
CA VAL A 166 -8.12 10.05 -9.87
C VAL A 166 -6.98 9.33 -9.14
N MET A 167 -6.91 9.49 -7.82
CA MET A 167 -5.93 8.79 -6.97
C MET A 167 -6.65 8.25 -5.74
N ILE A 168 -6.81 6.93 -5.68
CA ILE A 168 -7.61 6.25 -4.66
C ILE A 168 -7.01 4.90 -4.30
N ALA A 169 -7.27 4.44 -3.09
CA ALA A 169 -6.79 3.17 -2.59
C ALA A 169 -7.83 2.04 -2.72
N HIS A 170 -7.36 0.81 -2.93
CA HIS A 170 -8.19 -0.39 -2.74
C HIS A 170 -8.27 -0.68 -1.23
N THR A 171 -9.29 -0.13 -0.59
CA THR A 171 -9.39 -0.05 0.88
C THR A 171 -9.37 -1.43 1.53
N LEU A 172 -8.41 -1.66 2.43
CA LEU A 172 -8.24 -2.91 3.18
C LEU A 172 -8.17 -4.19 2.33
N GLY A 173 -7.70 -4.10 1.10
CA GLY A 173 -7.60 -5.25 0.20
C GLY A 173 -8.81 -5.46 -0.69
N ASN A 174 -9.93 -4.76 -0.44
CA ASN A 174 -11.10 -4.86 -1.29
C ASN A 174 -10.95 -3.92 -2.49
N PRO A 175 -10.94 -4.42 -3.73
CA PRO A 175 -10.81 -3.55 -4.89
C PRO A 175 -12.02 -2.63 -5.01
N PHE A 176 -11.84 -1.31 -5.18
CA PHE A 176 -12.93 -0.46 -5.66
C PHE A 176 -13.45 -0.93 -7.03
N ASN A 177 -14.58 -0.40 -7.50
CA ASN A 177 -15.10 -0.70 -8.84
C ASN A 177 -14.18 -0.12 -9.92
N ILE A 178 -13.13 -0.86 -10.27
CA ILE A 178 -12.03 -0.38 -11.11
C ILE A 178 -12.52 -0.08 -12.52
N LYS A 179 -13.43 -0.91 -13.03
CA LYS A 179 -14.02 -0.70 -14.36
C LYS A 179 -14.70 0.65 -14.48
N ALA A 180 -15.60 0.98 -13.56
CA ALA A 180 -16.31 2.27 -13.58
C ALA A 180 -15.33 3.46 -13.46
N VAL A 181 -14.36 3.38 -12.55
CA VAL A 181 -13.35 4.44 -12.38
C VAL A 181 -12.46 4.58 -13.63
N LYS A 182 -12.06 3.46 -14.24
CA LYS A 182 -11.20 3.46 -15.43
C LYS A 182 -11.94 4.00 -16.65
N GLU A 183 -13.17 3.57 -16.89
CA GLU A 183 -14.04 4.09 -17.96
C GLU A 183 -14.25 5.59 -17.81
N PHE A 184 -14.47 6.07 -16.58
CA PHE A 184 -14.55 7.49 -16.27
C PHE A 184 -13.24 8.24 -16.57
N CYS A 185 -12.09 7.69 -16.15
CA CYS A 185 -10.78 8.30 -16.46
C CYS A 185 -10.55 8.37 -17.97
N ASP A 186 -10.90 7.34 -18.72
CA ASP A 186 -10.75 7.29 -20.17
C ASP A 186 -11.65 8.31 -20.88
N LYS A 187 -12.91 8.43 -20.44
CA LYS A 187 -13.88 9.41 -20.97
C LYS A 187 -13.34 10.85 -20.89
N TYR A 188 -12.65 11.18 -19.80
CA TYR A 188 -12.15 12.54 -19.53
C TYR A 188 -10.66 12.73 -19.77
N GLY A 189 -9.93 11.68 -20.19
CA GLY A 189 -8.49 11.71 -20.39
C GLY A 189 -7.67 11.90 -19.10
N LEU A 190 -8.22 11.50 -17.96
CA LEU A 190 -7.60 11.63 -16.64
C LEU A 190 -6.52 10.57 -16.43
N TRP A 191 -5.56 10.87 -15.55
CA TRP A 191 -4.66 9.86 -15.01
C TRP A 191 -5.37 9.03 -13.94
N LEU A 192 -5.02 7.75 -13.83
CA LEU A 192 -5.43 6.90 -12.71
C LEU A 192 -4.20 6.41 -11.94
N ILE A 193 -4.11 6.77 -10.66
CA ILE A 193 -3.18 6.17 -9.71
C ILE A 193 -3.97 5.22 -8.81
N GLU A 194 -3.57 3.95 -8.83
CA GLU A 194 -4.08 2.92 -7.92
C GLU A 194 -3.16 2.82 -6.71
N ASP A 195 -3.63 3.31 -5.55
CA ASP A 195 -2.96 3.03 -4.29
C ASP A 195 -3.29 1.59 -3.86
N ASN A 196 -2.33 0.70 -4.11
CA ASN A 196 -2.45 -0.73 -3.87
C ASN A 196 -1.58 -1.16 -2.68
N CYS A 197 -1.37 -0.25 -1.72
CA CYS A 197 -0.61 -0.53 -0.50
C CYS A 197 -1.20 -1.70 0.27
N ASP A 198 -2.51 -1.66 0.53
CA ASP A 198 -3.23 -2.66 1.34
C ASP A 198 -3.88 -3.76 0.51
N ALA A 199 -3.57 -3.89 -0.78
CA ALA A 199 -4.31 -4.78 -1.68
C ALA A 199 -3.42 -5.64 -2.58
N LEU A 200 -2.13 -5.76 -2.25
CA LEU A 200 -1.21 -6.66 -2.97
C LEU A 200 -1.77 -8.10 -3.01
N GLY A 201 -1.91 -8.62 -4.23
CA GLY A 201 -2.48 -9.94 -4.50
C GLY A 201 -3.99 -9.97 -4.74
N SER A 202 -4.69 -8.85 -4.58
CA SER A 202 -6.11 -8.75 -4.96
C SER A 202 -6.23 -8.70 -6.48
N THR A 203 -7.31 -9.27 -7.02
CA THR A 203 -7.60 -9.19 -8.45
C THR A 203 -9.00 -8.62 -8.71
N TYR A 204 -9.18 -8.03 -9.88
CA TYR A 204 -10.45 -7.57 -10.40
C TYR A 204 -10.57 -8.11 -11.83
N GLU A 205 -11.67 -8.77 -12.18
CA GLU A 205 -11.83 -9.50 -13.47
C GLU A 205 -10.61 -10.38 -13.82
N GLY A 206 -9.98 -10.99 -12.80
CA GLY A 206 -8.79 -11.84 -12.94
C GLY A 206 -7.47 -11.10 -13.18
N LYS A 207 -7.47 -9.77 -13.30
CA LYS A 207 -6.27 -8.95 -13.46
C LYS A 207 -5.82 -8.38 -12.09
N PRO A 208 -4.51 -8.39 -11.77
CA PRO A 208 -4.00 -7.80 -10.52
C PRO A 208 -4.39 -6.33 -10.35
N THR A 209 -4.83 -5.98 -9.14
CA THR A 209 -4.98 -4.58 -8.70
C THR A 209 -3.67 -3.81 -8.80
N GLY A 210 -3.74 -2.49 -9.01
CA GLY A 210 -2.56 -1.65 -9.24
C GLY A 210 -2.05 -1.65 -10.69
N THR A 211 -2.63 -2.46 -11.58
CA THR A 211 -2.17 -2.61 -12.97
C THR A 211 -3.21 -2.15 -14.01
N TRP A 212 -4.32 -1.55 -13.56
CA TRP A 212 -5.41 -1.04 -14.39
C TRP A 212 -5.20 0.43 -14.76
N GLY A 213 -4.68 1.22 -13.83
CA GLY A 213 -4.33 2.62 -14.00
C GLY A 213 -2.98 2.82 -14.68
N ASP A 214 -2.52 4.06 -14.65
CA ASP A 214 -1.24 4.45 -15.24
C ASP A 214 -0.05 4.15 -14.32
N ILE A 215 -0.27 4.22 -13.01
CA ILE A 215 0.72 3.94 -11.96
C ILE A 215 0.04 3.22 -10.79
N GLY A 216 0.65 2.12 -10.33
CA GLY A 216 0.27 1.45 -9.09
C GLY A 216 1.35 1.62 -8.01
N THR A 217 0.95 1.54 -6.74
CA THR A 217 1.86 1.62 -5.59
C THR A 217 1.63 0.48 -4.61
N SER A 218 2.68 0.04 -3.91
CA SER A 218 2.54 -0.95 -2.84
C SER A 218 3.43 -0.61 -1.64
N SER A 219 3.06 -1.14 -0.48
CA SER A 219 3.74 -0.93 0.80
C SER A 219 4.24 -2.25 1.37
N PHE A 220 5.42 -2.22 1.99
CA PHE A 220 6.07 -3.36 2.64
C PHE A 220 6.37 -3.08 4.13
N TYR A 221 5.57 -2.22 4.76
CA TYR A 221 5.57 -2.03 6.22
C TYR A 221 4.97 -3.27 6.92
N PRO A 222 5.37 -3.66 8.15
CA PRO A 222 5.13 -4.99 8.71
C PRO A 222 3.68 -5.49 8.78
N PRO A 223 2.64 -4.63 8.90
CA PRO A 223 1.25 -5.07 8.84
C PRO A 223 0.74 -5.56 7.47
N HIS A 224 1.42 -5.22 6.38
CA HIS A 224 0.97 -5.48 5.01
C HIS A 224 1.14 -6.96 4.63
N HIS A 225 0.78 -7.30 3.39
CA HIS A 225 0.81 -8.68 2.87
C HIS A 225 2.18 -9.32 2.95
N MET A 226 3.22 -8.50 2.85
CA MET A 226 4.61 -8.88 3.03
C MET A 226 5.41 -7.69 3.56
N THR A 227 6.64 -7.91 4.04
CA THR A 227 7.43 -6.83 4.65
C THR A 227 8.90 -6.78 4.24
N MET A 228 9.48 -5.58 4.32
CA MET A 228 10.92 -5.32 4.30
C MET A 228 11.39 -4.60 5.59
N GLY A 229 10.55 -4.62 6.64
CA GLY A 229 10.65 -3.67 7.75
C GLY A 229 10.08 -2.31 7.34
N GLU A 230 10.77 -1.62 6.44
CA GLU A 230 10.26 -0.43 5.74
C GLU A 230 10.50 -0.64 4.23
N GLY A 231 9.53 -0.28 3.40
CA GLY A 231 9.66 -0.44 1.96
C GLY A 231 8.36 -0.18 1.21
N GLY A 232 8.47 -0.02 -0.10
CA GLY A 232 7.35 0.08 -1.03
C GLY A 232 7.82 -0.06 -2.46
N ALA A 233 6.89 -0.04 -3.39
CA ALA A 233 7.18 -0.08 -4.82
C ALA A 233 6.21 0.82 -5.58
N VAL A 234 6.69 1.39 -6.70
CA VAL A 234 5.87 2.04 -7.71
C VAL A 234 6.03 1.28 -9.02
N TYR A 235 4.94 1.05 -9.75
CA TYR A 235 4.98 0.25 -10.97
C TYR A 235 4.10 0.82 -12.08
N THR A 236 4.50 0.57 -13.33
CA THR A 236 3.85 1.12 -14.52
C THR A 236 4.24 0.32 -15.77
N ASP A 237 3.37 0.31 -16.78
CA ASP A 237 3.65 -0.18 -18.14
C ASP A 237 4.08 0.93 -19.11
N ASN A 238 4.10 2.18 -18.66
CA ASN A 238 4.40 3.33 -19.50
C ASN A 238 5.89 3.68 -19.42
N PRO A 239 6.65 3.59 -20.53
CA PRO A 239 8.10 3.86 -20.53
C PRO A 239 8.44 5.31 -20.20
N MET A 240 7.55 6.27 -20.53
CA MET A 240 7.74 7.67 -20.16
C MET A 240 7.59 7.86 -18.65
N LEU A 241 6.56 7.27 -18.04
CA LEU A 241 6.38 7.32 -16.59
C LEU A 241 7.54 6.64 -15.88
N LYS A 242 7.98 5.45 -16.34
CA LYS A 242 9.19 4.79 -15.81
C LYS A 242 10.41 5.71 -15.81
N LYS A 243 10.66 6.44 -16.91
CA LYS A 243 11.77 7.39 -17.00
C LYS A 243 11.65 8.51 -15.95
N ILE A 244 10.47 9.08 -15.81
CA ILE A 244 10.20 10.17 -14.85
C ILE A 244 10.35 9.66 -13.41
N LEU A 245 9.74 8.51 -13.10
CA LEU A 245 9.81 7.86 -11.78
C LEU A 245 11.27 7.60 -11.37
N LEU A 246 12.09 7.02 -12.25
CA LEU A 246 13.51 6.81 -11.98
C LEU A 246 14.26 8.11 -11.72
N SER A 247 14.05 9.13 -12.56
CA SER A 247 14.68 10.43 -12.38
C SER A 247 14.32 11.04 -11.03
N MET A 248 13.03 11.14 -10.71
CA MET A 248 12.56 11.73 -9.45
C MET A 248 12.96 10.92 -8.22
N ARG A 249 13.00 9.59 -8.29
CA ARG A 249 13.50 8.74 -7.18
C ARG A 249 14.99 8.96 -6.90
N ASP A 250 15.76 9.26 -7.94
CA ASP A 250 17.22 9.34 -7.93
C ASP A 250 17.73 10.78 -8.08
N TRP A 251 17.38 11.61 -7.10
CA TRP A 251 17.79 13.01 -6.97
C TRP A 251 17.29 13.95 -8.07
N GLY A 252 16.39 13.50 -8.95
CA GLY A 252 15.95 14.26 -10.11
C GLY A 252 16.96 14.24 -11.25
N ARG A 253 17.96 13.35 -11.20
CA ARG A 253 19.02 13.29 -12.22
C ARG A 253 18.46 12.86 -13.58
N ASP A 254 18.96 13.43 -14.66
CA ASP A 254 18.56 13.07 -16.03
C ASP A 254 19.21 11.75 -16.49
N CYS A 255 20.35 11.42 -15.90
CA CYS A 255 21.07 10.19 -16.16
C CYS A 255 20.33 8.96 -15.61
N TRP A 256 20.26 7.91 -16.43
CA TRP A 256 19.55 6.66 -16.13
C TRP A 256 20.52 5.47 -16.02
N CYS A 257 21.80 5.73 -15.79
CA CYS A 257 22.78 4.67 -15.54
C CYS A 257 22.43 3.93 -14.25
N GLU A 258 22.60 2.61 -14.27
CA GLU A 258 22.55 1.78 -13.07
C GLU A 258 23.63 2.21 -12.06
N SER A 259 23.41 1.88 -10.78
CA SER A 259 24.44 2.05 -9.74
C SER A 259 25.71 1.31 -10.13
N GLY A 260 26.86 1.98 -10.00
CA GLY A 260 28.17 1.42 -10.42
C GLY A 260 28.44 1.45 -11.93
N VAL A 261 27.46 1.81 -12.76
CA VAL A 261 27.61 1.94 -14.22
C VAL A 261 27.72 3.41 -14.62
N ASP A 262 28.56 3.68 -15.61
CA ASP A 262 28.80 5.01 -16.17
C ASP A 262 28.48 5.04 -17.66
N ASN A 263 28.01 6.20 -18.13
CA ASN A 263 27.88 6.51 -19.56
C ASN A 263 26.98 5.55 -20.36
N THR A 264 25.95 4.95 -19.75
CA THR A 264 24.92 4.16 -20.44
C THR A 264 24.26 4.94 -21.60
N CYS A 265 24.18 6.27 -21.48
CA CYS A 265 23.65 7.15 -22.51
C CYS A 265 24.62 7.43 -23.69
N GLY A 266 25.89 7.04 -23.58
CA GLY A 266 26.95 7.40 -24.54
C GLY A 266 27.27 8.89 -24.61
N ALA A 267 26.74 9.70 -23.69
CA ALA A 267 26.72 11.15 -23.78
C ALA A 267 27.22 11.89 -22.52
N ARG A 268 27.94 11.20 -21.62
CA ARG A 268 28.32 11.73 -20.30
C ARG A 268 29.06 13.07 -20.36
N PHE A 269 29.97 13.25 -21.32
CA PHE A 269 30.80 14.45 -21.48
C PHE A 269 30.73 15.07 -22.88
N SER A 270 29.71 14.74 -23.68
CA SER A 270 29.63 15.17 -25.09
C SER A 270 28.52 16.17 -25.40
N LYS A 271 27.50 16.27 -24.54
CA LYS A 271 26.33 17.13 -24.74
C LYS A 271 26.38 18.41 -23.90
N GLN A 272 25.54 19.36 -24.27
CA GLN A 272 25.20 20.52 -23.44
C GLN A 272 23.75 20.37 -22.99
N PHE A 273 23.49 20.59 -21.70
CA PHE A 273 22.17 20.45 -21.09
C PHE A 273 21.73 21.79 -20.49
N GLY A 274 20.66 22.38 -21.01
CA GLY A 274 20.24 23.73 -20.62
C GLY A 274 21.37 24.75 -20.79
N SER A 275 21.58 25.58 -19.77
CA SER A 275 22.66 26.57 -19.72
C SER A 275 23.95 26.06 -19.05
N LEU A 276 24.05 24.77 -18.72
CA LEU A 276 25.29 24.18 -18.19
C LEU A 276 26.39 24.23 -19.26
N PRO A 277 27.68 24.22 -18.86
CA PRO A 277 28.79 24.12 -19.80
C PRO A 277 28.67 22.86 -20.69
N LYS A 278 29.10 22.96 -21.96
CA LYS A 278 29.19 21.79 -22.84
C LYS A 278 30.16 20.77 -22.23
N GLY A 279 29.74 19.50 -22.18
CA GLY A 279 30.52 18.42 -21.60
C GLY A 279 30.42 18.30 -20.08
N TYR A 280 29.50 19.02 -19.43
CA TYR A 280 29.20 18.80 -18.01
C TYR A 280 28.73 17.36 -17.78
N ASP A 281 29.19 16.73 -16.68
CA ASP A 281 28.92 15.31 -16.39
C ASP A 281 27.41 15.04 -16.34
N HIS A 282 26.90 14.19 -17.23
CA HIS A 282 25.48 13.81 -17.25
C HIS A 282 24.99 13.23 -15.92
N LYS A 283 25.87 12.61 -15.10
CA LYS A 283 25.49 12.14 -13.75
C LYS A 283 25.07 13.28 -12.80
N TYR A 284 25.50 14.50 -13.07
CA TYR A 284 25.17 15.70 -12.30
C TYR A 284 24.31 16.70 -13.07
N VAL A 285 23.59 16.22 -14.09
CA VAL A 285 22.52 16.96 -14.75
C VAL A 285 21.20 16.53 -14.10
N TYR A 286 20.40 17.51 -13.67
CA TYR A 286 19.12 17.29 -13.01
C TYR A 286 17.99 17.83 -13.89
N SER A 287 17.05 16.96 -14.29
CA SER A 287 15.91 17.32 -15.14
C SER A 287 14.58 17.39 -14.38
N HIS A 288 14.56 16.99 -13.11
CA HIS A 288 13.39 17.08 -12.23
C HIS A 288 13.77 17.59 -10.84
N PHE A 289 12.80 18.16 -10.13
CA PHE A 289 12.89 18.28 -8.67
C PHE A 289 12.60 16.90 -8.07
N GLY A 290 13.66 16.14 -7.82
CA GLY A 290 13.56 14.79 -7.28
C GLY A 290 13.86 14.69 -5.79
N PHE A 291 13.94 13.45 -5.34
CA PHE A 291 14.09 13.00 -3.97
C PHE A 291 15.21 11.96 -3.89
N ASN A 292 15.45 11.39 -2.71
CA ASN A 292 16.23 10.16 -2.59
C ASN A 292 15.41 9.12 -1.82
N LEU A 293 14.65 8.31 -2.55
CA LEU A 293 13.66 7.39 -1.98
C LEU A 293 14.05 5.92 -2.13
N LYS A 294 15.30 5.62 -2.51
CA LYS A 294 15.78 4.25 -2.68
C LYS A 294 15.85 3.50 -1.35
N VAL A 295 15.75 2.17 -1.42
CA VAL A 295 16.02 1.24 -0.31
C VAL A 295 17.47 0.76 -0.30
N SER A 296 17.88 0.20 0.82
CA SER A 296 19.07 -0.65 0.92
C SER A 296 18.84 -2.02 0.29
N ASP A 297 19.90 -2.70 -0.15
CA ASP A 297 19.77 -4.08 -0.65
C ASP A 297 19.35 -5.06 0.46
N MET A 298 19.65 -4.72 1.72
CA MET A 298 19.24 -5.48 2.89
C MET A 298 17.72 -5.54 3.04
N GLN A 299 17.03 -4.41 2.82
CA GLN A 299 15.56 -4.36 2.80
C GLN A 299 15.02 -5.21 1.65
N ALA A 300 15.60 -5.07 0.45
CA ALA A 300 15.19 -5.85 -0.71
C ALA A 300 15.38 -7.35 -0.49
N ALA A 301 16.45 -7.77 0.18
CA ALA A 301 16.75 -9.17 0.47
C ALA A 301 15.64 -9.85 1.30
N VAL A 302 15.14 -9.17 2.34
CA VAL A 302 13.97 -9.63 3.12
C VAL A 302 12.74 -9.74 2.21
N GLY A 303 12.52 -8.75 1.34
CA GLY A 303 11.41 -8.75 0.40
C GLY A 303 11.48 -9.91 -0.61
N VAL A 304 12.66 -10.28 -1.11
CA VAL A 304 12.79 -11.42 -2.04
C VAL A 304 12.29 -12.71 -1.39
N ALA A 305 12.67 -12.96 -0.13
CA ALA A 305 12.20 -14.13 0.62
C ALA A 305 10.68 -14.08 0.88
N GLN A 306 10.15 -12.91 1.23
CA GLN A 306 8.74 -12.74 1.51
C GLN A 306 7.85 -12.87 0.26
N LEU A 307 8.31 -12.38 -0.89
CA LEU A 307 7.56 -12.42 -2.14
C LEU A 307 7.30 -13.86 -2.62
N GLU A 308 8.22 -14.78 -2.32
CA GLU A 308 8.05 -16.22 -2.58
C GLU A 308 6.91 -16.85 -1.75
N LYS A 309 6.59 -16.25 -0.60
CA LYS A 309 5.55 -16.71 0.33
C LYS A 309 4.22 -15.99 0.15
N LEU A 310 4.21 -14.91 -0.64
CA LEU A 310 3.05 -14.05 -0.85
C LEU A 310 1.79 -14.85 -1.29
N PRO A 311 1.84 -15.82 -2.22
CA PRO A 311 0.65 -16.61 -2.57
C PRO A 311 0.01 -17.31 -1.37
N LEU A 312 0.82 -17.93 -0.50
CA LEU A 312 0.34 -18.58 0.72
C LEU A 312 -0.25 -17.57 1.71
N PHE A 313 0.35 -16.38 1.83
CA PHE A 313 -0.19 -15.32 2.69
C PHE A 313 -1.56 -14.84 2.23
N ILE A 314 -1.77 -14.72 0.92
CA ILE A 314 -3.05 -14.34 0.32
C ILE A 314 -4.10 -15.41 0.61
N GLU A 315 -3.79 -16.69 0.36
CA GLU A 315 -4.70 -17.80 0.66
C GLU A 315 -5.13 -17.80 2.12
N LYS A 316 -4.17 -17.64 3.06
CA LYS A 316 -4.49 -17.61 4.49
C LYS A 316 -5.35 -16.42 4.90
N ARG A 317 -5.12 -15.23 4.34
CA ARG A 317 -5.96 -14.05 4.60
C ARG A 317 -7.40 -14.28 4.13
N LYS A 318 -7.59 -14.91 2.96
CA LYS A 318 -8.92 -15.29 2.43
C LYS A 318 -9.60 -16.35 3.30
N GLU A 319 -8.89 -17.41 3.69
CA GLU A 319 -9.42 -18.42 4.61
C GLU A 319 -9.88 -17.79 5.94
N ASN A 320 -9.06 -16.92 6.52
CA ASN A 320 -9.37 -16.24 7.78
C ASN A 320 -10.60 -15.33 7.62
N PHE A 321 -10.71 -14.61 6.50
CA PHE A 321 -11.87 -13.78 6.18
C PHE A 321 -13.15 -14.61 6.15
N GLU A 322 -13.15 -15.73 5.42
CA GLU A 322 -14.34 -16.58 5.27
C GLU A 322 -14.81 -17.17 6.61
N ILE A 323 -13.88 -17.61 7.46
CA ILE A 323 -14.21 -18.12 8.80
C ILE A 323 -14.86 -17.02 9.64
N LEU A 324 -14.29 -15.81 9.64
CA LEU A 324 -14.78 -14.69 10.43
C LEU A 324 -16.13 -14.18 9.90
N LYS A 325 -16.27 -14.03 8.58
CA LYS A 325 -17.51 -13.62 7.89
C LYS A 325 -18.66 -14.57 8.23
N LYS A 326 -18.48 -15.87 7.99
CA LYS A 326 -19.48 -16.90 8.33
C LYS A 326 -19.76 -16.96 9.83
N GLY A 327 -18.72 -16.79 10.64
CA GLY A 327 -18.83 -16.74 12.09
C GLY A 327 -19.74 -15.62 12.56
N LEU A 328 -19.66 -14.44 11.95
CA LEU A 328 -20.36 -13.23 12.40
C LEU A 328 -21.67 -12.94 11.67
N GLU A 329 -22.03 -13.73 10.65
CA GLU A 329 -23.24 -13.52 9.82
C GLU A 329 -24.52 -13.36 10.65
N CYS A 330 -24.65 -14.08 11.78
CA CYS A 330 -25.79 -13.95 12.68
C CYS A 330 -25.90 -12.60 13.41
N LEU A 331 -24.93 -11.70 13.25
CA LEU A 331 -24.91 -10.36 13.82
C LEU A 331 -25.24 -9.29 12.78
N SER A 332 -25.69 -9.67 11.58
CA SER A 332 -26.03 -8.73 10.51
C SER A 332 -27.12 -7.73 10.87
N ASP A 333 -27.92 -7.97 11.92
CA ASP A 333 -28.88 -6.98 12.45
C ASP A 333 -28.19 -5.83 13.21
N TYR A 334 -26.98 -6.06 13.73
CA TYR A 334 -26.22 -5.10 14.53
C TYR A 334 -25.02 -4.52 13.79
N LEU A 335 -24.42 -5.30 12.89
CA LEU A 335 -23.18 -4.96 12.20
C LEU A 335 -23.38 -5.01 10.68
N ILE A 336 -22.84 -4.03 9.98
CA ILE A 336 -22.53 -4.13 8.56
C ILE A 336 -21.21 -4.88 8.45
N LEU A 337 -21.25 -6.05 7.82
CA LEU A 337 -20.10 -6.91 7.59
C LEU A 337 -19.55 -6.66 6.18
N PRO A 338 -18.24 -6.83 5.96
CA PRO A 338 -17.63 -6.50 4.69
C PRO A 338 -18.07 -7.49 3.59
N GLU A 339 -18.30 -6.98 2.39
CA GLU A 339 -18.55 -7.76 1.18
C GLU A 339 -17.45 -7.49 0.14
N ALA A 340 -17.11 -8.52 -0.64
CA ALA A 340 -16.21 -8.34 -1.77
C ALA A 340 -16.90 -7.53 -2.87
N THR A 341 -16.21 -6.55 -3.45
CA THR A 341 -16.73 -5.82 -4.61
C THR A 341 -17.06 -6.80 -5.75
N PRO A 342 -18.16 -6.62 -6.50
CA PRO A 342 -18.49 -7.50 -7.62
C PRO A 342 -17.36 -7.64 -8.63
N ASN A 343 -17.18 -8.87 -9.14
CA ASN A 343 -16.10 -9.28 -10.06
C ASN A 343 -14.68 -9.15 -9.50
N SER A 344 -14.54 -9.07 -8.18
CA SER A 344 -13.23 -9.02 -7.52
C SER A 344 -12.92 -10.27 -6.72
N ASP A 345 -11.64 -10.47 -6.44
CA ASP A 345 -11.10 -11.49 -5.55
C ASP A 345 -10.13 -10.80 -4.58
N PRO A 346 -10.64 -10.27 -3.44
CA PRO A 346 -9.86 -9.47 -2.50
C PRO A 346 -8.78 -10.27 -1.78
N SER A 347 -7.58 -9.69 -1.70
CA SER A 347 -6.54 -10.13 -0.78
C SER A 347 -6.67 -9.31 0.50
N TRP A 348 -7.55 -9.74 1.40
CA TRP A 348 -7.97 -8.95 2.56
C TRP A 348 -6.82 -8.54 3.49
N PHE A 349 -6.71 -7.24 3.76
CA PHE A 349 -5.77 -6.69 4.73
C PHE A 349 -6.28 -6.85 6.16
N GLY A 350 -7.57 -6.57 6.37
CA GLY A 350 -8.26 -6.64 7.66
C GLY A 350 -9.77 -6.82 7.48
N PHE A 351 -10.46 -7.16 8.56
CA PHE A 351 -11.90 -7.40 8.56
C PHE A 351 -12.64 -6.20 9.16
N LEU A 352 -13.19 -5.34 8.31
CA LEU A 352 -13.89 -4.11 8.71
C LEU A 352 -15.33 -4.40 9.10
N MET A 353 -15.78 -3.88 10.23
CA MET A 353 -17.16 -3.93 10.68
C MET A 353 -17.65 -2.51 10.96
N THR A 354 -18.92 -2.26 10.68
CA THR A 354 -19.57 -0.99 11.02
C THR A 354 -20.79 -1.23 11.88
N VAL A 355 -20.89 -0.54 13.00
CA VAL A 355 -22.07 -0.62 13.87
C VAL A 355 -23.26 0.07 13.18
N LYS A 356 -24.39 -0.64 13.08
CA LYS A 356 -25.62 -0.10 12.47
C LYS A 356 -26.23 0.96 13.37
N ASP A 357 -27.05 1.83 12.78
CA ASP A 357 -27.80 2.81 13.56
C ASP A 357 -28.82 2.10 14.47
N ASN A 358 -29.15 2.74 15.59
CA ASN A 358 -30.12 2.22 16.58
C ASN A 358 -29.72 0.89 17.25
N THR A 359 -28.46 0.48 17.17
CA THR A 359 -27.93 -0.61 17.99
C THR A 359 -27.81 -0.18 19.46
N ARG A 360 -27.91 -1.15 20.37
CA ARG A 360 -27.84 -0.92 21.83
C ARG A 360 -26.42 -0.67 22.36
N PHE A 361 -25.42 -0.61 21.48
CA PHE A 361 -24.02 -0.34 21.80
C PHE A 361 -23.38 0.49 20.69
N SER A 362 -22.32 1.21 21.03
CA SER A 362 -21.48 1.96 20.09
C SER A 362 -20.28 1.15 19.60
N ARG A 363 -19.62 1.63 18.54
CA ARG A 363 -18.33 1.09 18.08
C ARG A 363 -17.24 1.12 19.16
N ASN A 364 -17.21 2.17 19.99
CA ASN A 364 -16.24 2.25 21.09
C ASN A 364 -16.51 1.19 22.16
N ASP A 365 -17.77 0.94 22.52
CA ASP A 365 -18.10 -0.08 23.53
C ASP A 365 -17.61 -1.47 23.09
N LEU A 366 -17.87 -1.83 21.83
CA LEU A 366 -17.41 -3.11 21.27
C LEU A 366 -15.88 -3.15 21.15
N ALA A 367 -15.25 -2.11 20.60
CA ALA A 367 -13.79 -2.07 20.45
C ALA A 367 -13.05 -2.14 21.79
N GLU A 368 -13.52 -1.41 22.81
CA GLU A 368 -12.96 -1.49 24.16
C GLU A 368 -13.16 -2.85 24.80
N TYR A 369 -14.32 -3.48 24.61
CA TYR A 369 -14.56 -4.84 25.08
C TYR A 369 -13.59 -5.84 24.44
N LEU A 370 -13.36 -5.73 23.13
CA LEU A 370 -12.40 -6.59 22.42
C LEU A 370 -10.97 -6.36 22.89
N GLU A 371 -10.51 -5.11 23.04
CA GLU A 371 -9.17 -4.80 23.53
C GLU A 371 -8.97 -5.30 24.98
N LYS A 372 -10.00 -5.20 25.85
CA LYS A 372 -9.98 -5.79 27.21
C LYS A 372 -9.87 -7.32 27.19
N ASN A 373 -10.32 -7.97 26.12
CA ASN A 373 -10.20 -9.40 25.88
C ASN A 373 -9.02 -9.76 24.97
N ASN A 374 -7.96 -8.93 24.95
CA ASN A 374 -6.72 -9.18 24.20
C ASN A 374 -6.90 -9.31 22.67
N ILE A 375 -8.01 -8.80 22.12
CA ILE A 375 -8.28 -8.73 20.68
C ILE A 375 -8.02 -7.31 20.22
N GLN A 376 -6.96 -7.13 19.44
CA GLN A 376 -6.55 -5.82 18.98
C GLN A 376 -7.45 -5.32 17.85
N THR A 377 -7.89 -4.06 17.95
CA THR A 377 -8.79 -3.40 17.00
C THR A 377 -8.15 -2.15 16.41
N ARG A 378 -8.61 -1.69 15.25
CA ARG A 378 -8.15 -0.45 14.63
C ARG A 378 -9.32 0.28 13.98
N ASN A 379 -9.35 1.60 14.06
CA ASN A 379 -10.26 2.39 13.22
C ASN A 379 -9.82 2.27 11.74
N LEU A 380 -10.71 2.62 10.80
CA LEU A 380 -10.32 2.75 9.39
C LEU A 380 -9.45 4.00 9.18
N PHE A 381 -8.18 3.90 9.57
CA PHE A 381 -7.15 4.91 9.35
C PHE A 381 -7.57 6.30 9.84
N ALA A 382 -7.66 7.28 8.93
CA ALA A 382 -8.10 8.63 9.27
C ALA A 382 -9.61 8.72 9.56
N GLY A 383 -10.42 7.73 9.18
CA GLY A 383 -11.89 7.81 9.24
C GLY A 383 -12.41 8.85 8.26
N ASN A 384 -12.41 10.13 8.64
CA ASN A 384 -12.60 11.25 7.73
C ASN A 384 -11.42 12.21 7.87
N ILE A 385 -10.52 12.22 6.88
CA ILE A 385 -9.30 13.05 6.93
C ILE A 385 -9.60 14.54 7.09
N LEU A 386 -10.76 15.03 6.61
CA LEU A 386 -11.17 16.43 6.72
C LEU A 386 -11.44 16.88 8.17
N ARG A 387 -11.65 15.92 9.09
CA ARG A 387 -11.87 16.17 10.52
C ARG A 387 -10.57 16.19 11.33
N HIS A 388 -9.42 15.90 10.70
CA HIS A 388 -8.12 15.89 11.37
C HIS A 388 -7.52 17.30 11.47
N PRO A 389 -6.71 17.59 12.51
CA PRO A 389 -6.11 18.91 12.70
C PRO A 389 -5.28 19.42 11.52
N LEU A 390 -4.74 18.53 10.68
CA LEU A 390 -3.98 18.92 9.50
C LEU A 390 -4.83 19.70 8.47
N PHE A 391 -6.15 19.48 8.45
CA PHE A 391 -7.10 20.21 7.61
C PHE A 391 -7.55 21.55 8.20
N ASN A 392 -7.24 21.85 9.47
CA ASN A 392 -7.65 23.12 10.12
C ASN A 392 -7.08 24.37 9.42
N SER A 393 -5.95 24.23 8.72
CA SER A 393 -5.29 25.33 8.00
C SER A 393 -5.71 25.44 6.53
N LEU A 394 -6.51 24.49 6.03
CA LEU A 394 -6.94 24.40 4.65
C LEU A 394 -8.37 24.94 4.50
N VAL A 395 -8.66 25.57 3.38
CA VAL A 395 -9.96 26.19 3.09
C VAL A 395 -10.67 25.43 1.98
N GLU A 396 -11.88 24.94 2.26
CA GLU A 396 -12.75 24.33 1.25
C GLU A 396 -13.08 25.32 0.11
N GLY A 397 -13.08 24.83 -1.12
CA GLY A 397 -13.25 25.63 -2.34
C GLY A 397 -11.94 26.26 -2.84
N LYS A 398 -10.87 26.25 -2.04
CA LYS A 398 -9.55 26.78 -2.42
C LYS A 398 -8.48 25.68 -2.39
N ASP A 399 -8.29 25.07 -1.22
CA ASP A 399 -7.22 24.10 -0.98
C ASP A 399 -7.71 22.66 -1.17
N TYR A 400 -9.02 22.42 -1.05
CA TYR A 400 -9.69 21.16 -1.39
C TYR A 400 -11.15 21.43 -1.78
N ARG A 401 -11.86 20.45 -2.35
CA ARG A 401 -13.32 20.50 -2.57
C ARG A 401 -14.00 19.25 -2.04
N VAL A 402 -15.26 19.37 -1.64
CA VAL A 402 -16.13 18.25 -1.29
C VAL A 402 -17.33 18.24 -2.25
N ILE A 403 -17.67 17.06 -2.76
CA ILE A 403 -18.85 16.86 -3.60
C ILE A 403 -19.99 16.36 -2.75
N GLY A 404 -21.03 17.19 -2.60
CA GLY A 404 -22.18 16.85 -1.76
C GLY A 404 -21.80 16.74 -0.28
N GLU A 405 -22.30 15.69 0.37
CA GLU A 405 -22.01 15.37 1.76
C GLU A 405 -21.22 14.06 1.84
N LEU A 406 -20.40 13.91 2.88
CA LEU A 406 -19.60 12.71 3.12
C LEU A 406 -20.22 11.86 4.24
N GLN A 407 -21.50 11.52 4.11
CA GLN A 407 -22.27 10.85 5.15
C GLN A 407 -21.73 9.45 5.45
N ALA A 408 -21.39 8.67 4.41
CA ALA A 408 -20.82 7.34 4.59
C ALA A 408 -19.43 7.42 5.20
N THR A 409 -18.61 8.39 4.77
CA THR A 409 -17.30 8.66 5.37
C THR A 409 -17.40 9.03 6.85
N ASP A 410 -18.34 9.92 7.22
CA ASP A 410 -18.56 10.28 8.64
C ASP A 410 -19.11 9.08 9.43
N LYS A 411 -19.97 8.25 8.84
CA LYS A 411 -20.40 6.98 9.44
C LYS A 411 -19.22 6.04 9.67
N ILE A 412 -18.33 5.91 8.70
CA ILE A 412 -17.11 5.10 8.82
C ILE A 412 -16.22 5.58 9.97
N MET A 413 -16.01 6.89 10.09
CA MET A 413 -15.21 7.48 11.15
C MET A 413 -15.78 7.19 12.55
N ASN A 414 -17.11 7.23 12.69
CA ASN A 414 -17.80 7.13 13.97
C ASN A 414 -18.12 5.70 14.39
N ASP A 415 -18.42 4.82 13.42
CA ASP A 415 -19.04 3.52 13.69
C ASP A 415 -18.24 2.33 13.16
N SER A 416 -17.15 2.55 12.41
CA SER A 416 -16.35 1.46 11.86
C SER A 416 -15.03 1.22 12.59
N PHE A 417 -14.66 -0.05 12.68
CA PHE A 417 -13.36 -0.52 13.11
C PHE A 417 -13.08 -1.90 12.48
N TRP A 418 -11.84 -2.30 12.41
CA TRP A 418 -11.42 -3.58 11.86
C TRP A 418 -10.56 -4.38 12.81
N VAL A 419 -10.57 -5.70 12.58
CA VAL A 419 -9.77 -6.71 13.29
C VAL A 419 -8.86 -7.45 12.29
N GLY A 420 -7.85 -8.13 12.82
CA GLY A 420 -6.80 -8.74 12.00
C GLY A 420 -7.23 -9.98 11.22
N LEU A 421 -6.61 -10.15 10.05
CA LEU A 421 -6.73 -11.35 9.20
C LEU A 421 -5.38 -11.94 8.82
N TYR A 422 -4.30 -11.50 9.46
CA TYR A 422 -2.94 -11.79 9.00
C TYR A 422 -2.61 -13.30 9.02
N PRO A 423 -1.68 -13.77 8.17
CA PRO A 423 -1.49 -15.21 7.93
C PRO A 423 -1.03 -16.04 9.13
N GLY A 424 -0.46 -15.40 10.15
CA GLY A 424 0.01 -16.07 11.37
C GLY A 424 -1.07 -16.23 12.43
N MET A 425 -2.33 -15.91 12.12
CA MET A 425 -3.46 -16.12 13.03
C MET A 425 -3.93 -17.58 12.94
N GLY A 426 -3.98 -18.27 14.09
CA GLY A 426 -4.52 -19.63 14.19
C GLY A 426 -6.05 -19.67 14.21
N LYS A 427 -6.63 -20.84 13.91
CA LYS A 427 -8.11 -21.02 13.89
C LYS A 427 -8.73 -20.81 15.27
N GLU A 428 -8.03 -21.17 16.32
CA GLU A 428 -8.43 -20.99 17.71
C GLU A 428 -8.56 -19.51 18.06
N ALA A 429 -7.60 -18.68 17.63
CA ALA A 429 -7.66 -17.24 17.83
C ALA A 429 -8.85 -16.60 17.09
N ILE A 430 -9.14 -17.03 15.85
CA ILE A 430 -10.30 -16.56 15.09
C ILE A 430 -11.60 -17.01 15.77
N GLY A 431 -11.66 -18.25 16.25
CA GLY A 431 -12.80 -18.77 17.01
C GLY A 431 -13.10 -17.95 18.26
N TYR A 432 -12.06 -17.66 19.05
CA TYR A 432 -12.17 -16.79 20.24
C TYR A 432 -12.63 -15.38 19.89
N MET A 433 -12.13 -14.81 18.78
CA MET A 433 -12.58 -13.51 18.29
C MET A 433 -14.08 -13.52 17.94
N ILE A 434 -14.55 -14.54 17.22
CA ILE A 434 -15.98 -14.72 16.88
C ILE A 434 -16.82 -14.84 18.15
N GLU A 435 -16.37 -15.65 19.12
CA GLU A 435 -17.05 -15.84 20.40
C GLU A 435 -17.23 -14.50 21.12
N LYS A 436 -16.15 -13.74 21.31
CA LYS A 436 -16.19 -12.47 22.05
C LYS A 436 -17.04 -11.41 21.37
N ILE A 437 -17.01 -11.31 20.04
CA ILE A 437 -17.89 -10.39 19.31
C ILE A 437 -19.36 -10.79 19.51
N LYS A 438 -19.69 -12.09 19.46
CA LYS A 438 -21.05 -12.59 19.68
C LYS A 438 -21.53 -12.40 21.11
N GLU A 439 -20.69 -12.71 22.08
CA GLU A 439 -20.97 -12.55 23.51
C GLU A 439 -21.39 -11.10 23.77
N PHE A 440 -20.55 -10.15 23.37
CA PHE A 440 -20.84 -8.73 23.54
C PHE A 440 -22.14 -8.29 22.85
N ALA A 441 -22.31 -8.65 21.58
CA ALA A 441 -23.45 -8.19 20.78
C ALA A 441 -24.79 -8.82 21.19
N LYS A 442 -24.78 -9.98 21.88
CA LYS A 442 -26.01 -10.68 22.31
C LYS A 442 -26.41 -10.37 23.76
N ASP A 443 -25.45 -10.28 24.67
CA ASP A 443 -25.71 -9.94 26.09
C ASP A 443 -26.11 -8.48 26.24
N LYS A 444 -25.36 -7.66 25.50
CA LYS A 444 -25.54 -6.26 25.19
C LYS A 444 -26.72 -5.94 24.35
#